data_AF-A0A4R2KMQ3-F1
#
_entry.id   AF-A0A4R2KMQ3-F1
#
_cell.length_a   1.000
_cell.length_b   1.000
_cell.length_c   1.000
_cell.angle_alpha   90.00
_cell.angle_beta   90.00
_cell.angle_gamma   90.00
#
_symmetry.space_group_name_H-M   'P 1'
#
loop_
_entity.id
_entity.type
_entity.pdbx_description
1 polymer ?
#
loop_
_entity_poly.entity_id
_entity_poly.type
_entity_poly.pdbx_seq_one_letter_code
_entity_poly.pdbx_strand_id
1 'polypeptide(L)'
;MTGPAPGRGGLRLADVPVVLMSYDEPWADETWAALRALRPDALRVHGVKGLNACHVAAAEAAGTDWFLTVDADSVVAPGFFDLSVPGLYLNPAFRIDWLGRNAVNGLVSGNGCVKLWPRDLVLAMRSHEAAPRGRVSLDADIGRIRAGVTRNIPMPGCHVETDPARTPFHAFRAGFREAAFLAHLRAEESARPAPAVRPFDDALGRTLCVWGSVGAHARHGAWVIYGARLALWMRLAWWCWDVTEINDHDRMRRFWQGQVLARIGPGGSRCPLTGVTWDAARLAAETEALGEAIEGIDDRLALATLGPAESAVVASAGLFPAARSVAAIDGLGRAFQKGRGVPADIGAARACFEIAAVLGHPSGFANLGRLHELGLGGAPDPAEAERHYLAATALGSRHAPYHLAQMLKARGPGDAAAAARIEALLDLAAERGYAGPDVAGSAA
;
A
#
# COMPACT_ATOMS: atom_id res chain seq x y z
N MET A 1 51.13 9.69 -12.81
CA MET A 1 51.07 8.77 -11.66
C MET A 1 49.61 8.62 -11.26
N THR A 2 48.97 7.59 -11.80
CA THR A 2 47.61 7.18 -11.47
C THR A 2 47.62 6.54 -10.09
N GLY A 3 46.98 7.18 -9.12
CA GLY A 3 46.76 6.59 -7.80
C GLY A 3 45.91 5.31 -7.90
N PRO A 4 46.05 4.37 -6.95
CA PRO A 4 45.36 3.10 -7.03
C PRO A 4 43.84 3.33 -7.00
N ALA A 5 43.12 2.65 -7.88
CA ALA A 5 41.65 2.59 -7.81
C ALA A 5 41.23 2.07 -6.43
N PRO A 6 40.23 2.70 -5.76
CA PRO A 6 39.79 2.24 -4.45
C PRO A 6 39.29 0.79 -4.56
N GLY A 7 39.81 -0.05 -3.66
CA GLY A 7 39.51 -1.48 -3.63
C GLY A 7 38.00 -1.75 -3.59
N ARG A 8 37.59 -2.81 -4.29
CA ARG A 8 36.22 -3.35 -4.31
C ARG A 8 35.83 -3.97 -2.95
N GLY A 9 35.84 -3.20 -1.87
CA GLY A 9 35.38 -3.63 -0.55
C GLY A 9 33.88 -3.38 -0.40
N GLY A 10 33.12 -4.39 0.03
CA GLY A 10 31.74 -4.24 0.49
C GLY A 10 31.68 -4.16 2.02
N LEU A 11 30.54 -3.72 2.58
CA LEU A 11 30.29 -3.75 4.01
C LEU A 11 29.40 -4.96 4.33
N ARG A 12 29.90 -5.89 5.14
CA ARG A 12 29.08 -7.02 5.62
C ARG A 12 28.17 -6.53 6.74
N LEU A 13 26.90 -6.90 6.72
CA LEU A 13 25.95 -6.48 7.76
C LEU A 13 26.30 -7.05 9.14
N ALA A 14 27.00 -8.19 9.17
CA ALA A 14 27.56 -8.77 10.38
C ALA A 14 28.59 -7.86 11.09
N ASP A 15 29.27 -6.97 10.36
CA ASP A 15 30.33 -6.11 10.91
C ASP A 15 29.79 -4.73 11.37
N VAL A 16 28.47 -4.53 11.30
CA VAL A 16 27.80 -3.26 11.59
C VAL A 16 26.95 -3.40 12.85
N PRO A 17 26.96 -2.40 13.77
CA PRO A 17 26.07 -2.42 14.93
C PRO A 17 24.61 -2.42 14.51
N VAL A 18 23.80 -3.20 15.22
CA VAL A 18 22.36 -3.31 14.99
C VAL A 18 21.63 -2.78 16.20
N VAL A 19 20.70 -1.86 15.97
CA VAL A 19 19.91 -1.24 17.03
C VAL A 19 18.43 -1.54 16.81
N LEU A 20 17.81 -2.23 17.76
CA LEU A 20 16.35 -2.36 17.82
C LEU A 20 15.75 -1.05 18.34
N MET A 21 14.84 -0.47 17.57
CA MET A 21 14.02 0.66 17.97
C MET A 21 12.65 0.16 18.39
N SER A 22 12.29 0.41 19.64
CA SER A 22 11.00 0.02 20.22
C SER A 22 10.45 1.11 21.11
N TYR A 23 9.13 1.19 21.24
CA TYR A 23 8.47 2.21 22.03
C TYR A 23 7.45 1.61 22.99
N ASP A 24 6.20 1.41 22.55
CA ASP A 24 5.08 0.98 23.38
C ASP A 24 4.49 -0.36 22.95
N GLU A 25 5.18 -1.08 22.07
CA GLU A 25 4.78 -2.40 21.60
C GLU A 25 4.84 -3.41 22.75
N PRO A 26 3.72 -4.08 23.11
CA PRO A 26 3.72 -5.11 24.15
C PRO A 26 4.60 -6.32 23.83
N TRP A 27 5.00 -6.49 22.57
CA TRP A 27 5.88 -7.55 22.07
C TRP A 27 7.33 -7.08 21.86
N ALA A 28 7.70 -5.89 22.35
CA ALA A 28 9.05 -5.36 22.18
C ALA A 28 10.13 -6.30 22.77
N ASP A 29 9.85 -6.92 23.92
CA ASP A 29 10.78 -7.85 24.56
C ASP A 29 10.91 -9.17 23.79
N GLU A 30 9.82 -9.66 23.20
CA GLU A 30 9.83 -10.83 22.31
C GLU A 30 10.69 -10.56 21.07
N THR A 31 10.51 -9.39 20.45
CA THR A 31 11.27 -8.96 19.27
C THR A 31 12.75 -8.77 19.61
N TRP A 32 13.04 -8.21 20.79
CA TRP A 32 14.39 -8.09 21.30
C TRP A 32 15.06 -9.46 21.48
N ALA A 33 14.37 -10.41 22.10
CA ALA A 33 14.90 -11.77 22.26
C ALA A 33 15.16 -12.44 20.90
N ALA A 34 14.23 -12.31 19.94
CA ALA A 34 14.39 -12.85 18.60
C ALA A 34 15.58 -12.21 17.85
N LEU A 35 15.74 -10.89 17.93
CA LEU A 35 16.88 -10.20 17.32
C LEU A 35 18.19 -10.62 17.98
N ARG A 36 18.23 -10.75 19.31
CA ARG A 36 19.43 -11.17 20.06
C ARG A 36 19.85 -12.60 19.74
N ALA A 37 18.90 -13.48 19.39
CA ALA A 37 19.21 -14.82 18.92
C ALA A 37 19.92 -14.81 17.55
N LEU A 38 19.62 -13.83 16.69
CA LEU A 38 20.28 -13.64 15.40
C LEU A 38 21.57 -12.81 15.51
N ARG A 39 21.59 -11.83 16.42
CA ARG A 39 22.68 -10.86 16.66
C ARG A 39 22.92 -10.68 18.16
N PRO A 40 23.79 -11.53 18.77
CA PRO A 40 24.13 -11.45 20.19
C PRO A 40 24.90 -10.20 20.61
N ASP A 41 25.21 -9.30 19.69
CA ASP A 41 25.84 -7.99 19.90
C ASP A 41 24.87 -6.83 19.61
N ALA A 42 23.61 -7.12 19.23
CA ALA A 42 22.61 -6.09 19.01
C ALA A 42 22.41 -5.23 20.26
N LEU A 43 22.06 -3.97 20.01
CA LEU A 43 21.73 -2.91 20.95
C LEU A 43 20.22 -2.63 20.91
N ARG A 44 19.69 -1.99 21.95
CA ARG A 44 18.27 -1.62 22.00
C ARG A 44 18.09 -0.19 22.48
N VAL A 45 17.26 0.54 21.75
CA VAL A 45 16.65 1.79 22.18
C VAL A 45 15.17 1.51 22.44
N HIS A 46 14.73 1.81 23.66
CA HIS A 46 13.37 1.51 24.11
C HIS A 46 12.72 2.72 24.78
N GLY A 47 11.46 3.01 24.44
CA GLY A 47 10.65 4.04 25.11
C GLY A 47 10.99 5.49 24.71
N VAL A 48 11.88 5.69 23.74
CA VAL A 48 12.21 7.03 23.21
C VAL A 48 11.07 7.51 22.31
N LYS A 49 10.41 8.61 22.72
CA LYS A 49 9.28 9.20 22.00
C LYS A 49 9.76 10.03 20.83
N GLY A 50 9.10 9.84 19.68
CA GLY A 50 9.41 10.57 18.47
C GLY A 50 10.33 9.78 17.55
N LEU A 51 9.99 9.79 16.27
CA LEU A 51 10.76 9.19 15.18
C LEU A 51 12.21 9.70 15.15
N ASN A 52 12.43 11.02 15.23
CA ASN A 52 13.80 11.57 15.15
C ASN A 52 14.58 11.31 16.41
N ALA A 53 14.00 11.57 17.58
CA ALA A 53 14.66 11.26 18.85
C ALA A 53 15.07 9.78 18.94
N CYS A 54 14.22 8.87 18.47
CA CYS A 54 14.53 7.43 18.47
C CYS A 54 15.68 7.08 17.52
N HIS A 55 15.71 7.62 16.30
CA HIS A 55 16.80 7.37 15.35
C HIS A 55 18.13 8.00 15.82
N VAL A 56 18.09 9.21 16.39
CA VAL A 56 19.27 9.87 16.99
C VAL A 56 19.81 9.04 18.14
N ALA A 57 18.95 8.58 19.06
CA ALA A 57 19.35 7.70 20.15
C ALA A 57 19.97 6.39 19.63
N ALA A 58 19.45 5.84 18.52
CA ALA A 58 20.03 4.67 17.89
C ALA A 58 21.42 4.94 17.29
N ALA A 59 21.60 6.09 16.62
CA ALA A 59 22.88 6.52 16.07
C ALA A 59 23.94 6.77 17.16
N GLU A 60 23.53 7.34 18.29
CA GLU A 60 24.38 7.55 19.46
C GLU A 60 24.77 6.22 20.12
N ALA A 61 23.81 5.30 20.29
CA ALA A 61 24.07 3.97 20.85
C ALA A 61 25.02 3.14 19.97
N ALA A 62 24.87 3.22 18.64
CA ALA A 62 25.70 2.47 17.70
C ALA A 62 27.17 2.93 17.67
N GLY A 63 27.43 4.23 17.89
CA GLY A 63 28.78 4.78 18.05
C GLY A 63 29.74 4.62 16.85
N THR A 64 29.24 4.27 15.66
CA THR A 64 30.02 3.96 14.46
C THR A 64 29.53 4.76 13.26
N ASP A 65 30.33 4.86 12.19
CA ASP A 65 29.97 5.64 10.99
C ASP A 65 28.72 5.11 10.27
N TRP A 66 28.51 3.79 10.33
CA TRP A 66 27.38 3.09 9.72
C TRP A 66 26.70 2.21 10.76
N PHE A 67 25.37 2.19 10.78
CA PHE A 67 24.62 1.35 11.71
C PHE A 67 23.28 0.91 11.13
N LEU A 68 22.78 -0.25 11.59
CA LEU A 68 21.48 -0.78 11.22
C LEU A 68 20.44 -0.40 12.27
N THR A 69 19.27 0.04 11.83
CA THR A 69 18.06 0.13 12.67
C THR A 69 17.09 -0.98 12.31
N VAL A 70 16.47 -1.59 13.32
CA VAL A 70 15.39 -2.57 13.17
C VAL A 70 14.17 -2.04 13.92
N ASP A 71 13.02 -1.93 13.26
CA ASP A 71 11.78 -1.49 13.91
C ASP A 71 11.15 -2.65 14.70
N ALA A 72 10.46 -2.37 15.81
CA ALA A 72 9.89 -3.40 16.69
C ALA A 72 8.77 -4.26 16.08
N ASP A 73 8.26 -3.89 14.91
CA ASP A 73 7.31 -4.68 14.13
C ASP A 73 7.97 -5.47 13.00
N SER A 74 9.30 -5.41 12.87
CA SER A 74 10.07 -6.13 11.84
C SER A 74 10.38 -7.57 12.24
N VAL A 75 10.21 -8.48 11.30
CA VAL A 75 10.60 -9.90 11.39
C VAL A 75 11.80 -10.12 10.47
N VAL A 76 12.98 -10.26 11.08
CA VAL A 76 14.25 -10.44 10.37
C VAL A 76 14.50 -11.94 10.16
N ALA A 77 14.68 -12.35 8.90
CA ALA A 77 14.92 -13.75 8.55
C ALA A 77 16.32 -14.23 9.00
N PRO A 78 16.48 -15.53 9.32
CA PRO A 78 17.80 -16.13 9.48
C PRO A 78 18.68 -15.87 8.25
N GLY A 79 19.95 -15.54 8.48
CA GLY A 79 20.91 -15.23 7.41
C GLY A 79 20.82 -13.80 6.83
N PHE A 80 19.88 -12.97 7.29
CA PHE A 80 19.82 -11.56 6.86
C PHE A 80 21.15 -10.82 7.09
N PHE A 81 21.82 -11.06 8.21
CA PHE A 81 23.08 -10.39 8.54
C PHE A 81 24.30 -10.96 7.79
N ASP A 82 24.15 -12.05 7.04
CA ASP A 82 25.20 -12.58 6.16
C ASP A 82 25.31 -11.78 4.86
N LEU A 83 24.34 -10.91 4.59
CA LEU A 83 24.33 -10.03 3.43
C LEU A 83 25.48 -9.02 3.48
N SER A 84 25.87 -8.55 2.30
CA SER A 84 26.87 -7.50 2.14
C SER A 84 26.34 -6.41 1.22
N VAL A 85 26.60 -5.15 1.60
CA VAL A 85 26.32 -3.98 0.78
C VAL A 85 27.54 -3.73 -0.11
N PRO A 86 27.37 -3.70 -1.45
CA PRO A 86 28.45 -3.32 -2.35
C PRO A 86 28.95 -1.90 -2.07
N GLY A 87 30.27 -1.69 -2.06
CA GLY A 87 30.88 -0.40 -1.72
C GLY A 87 30.38 0.80 -2.54
N LEU A 88 29.87 0.57 -3.76
CA LEU A 88 29.27 1.61 -4.60
C LEU A 88 28.02 2.27 -3.97
N TYR A 89 27.36 1.59 -3.04
CA TYR A 89 26.18 2.10 -2.33
C TYR A 89 26.52 2.76 -0.99
N LEU A 90 27.76 2.62 -0.50
CA LEU A 90 28.23 3.18 0.78
C LEU A 90 28.60 4.67 0.62
N ASN A 91 27.58 5.49 0.39
CA ASN A 91 27.71 6.95 0.30
C ASN A 91 27.12 7.60 1.56
N PRO A 92 27.79 8.57 2.21
CA PRO A 92 27.26 9.27 3.39
C PRO A 92 25.90 9.96 3.20
N ALA A 93 25.48 10.19 1.95
CA ALA A 93 24.18 10.74 1.61
C ALA A 93 23.12 9.67 1.27
N PHE A 94 23.50 8.39 1.21
CA PHE A 94 22.59 7.29 0.88
C PHE A 94 22.18 6.55 2.13
N ARG A 95 20.87 6.38 2.29
CA ARG A 95 20.31 5.38 3.18
C ARG A 95 19.97 4.15 2.35
N ILE A 96 20.26 2.98 2.90
CA ILE A 96 19.98 1.70 2.25
C ILE A 96 18.82 1.02 2.98
N ASP A 97 17.78 0.68 2.22
CA ASP A 97 16.51 0.17 2.74
C ASP A 97 16.27 -1.27 2.29
N TRP A 98 15.94 -2.13 3.24
CA TRP A 98 15.40 -3.45 2.95
C TRP A 98 13.89 -3.39 3.00
N LEU A 99 13.25 -3.39 1.84
CA LEU A 99 11.82 -3.16 1.72
C LEU A 99 11.01 -4.12 2.60
N GLY A 100 10.17 -3.54 3.45
CA GLY A 100 9.24 -4.24 4.33
C GLY A 100 8.03 -4.73 3.56
N ARG A 101 7.72 -6.02 3.61
CA ARG A 101 6.43 -6.57 3.19
C ARG A 101 5.50 -6.59 4.39
N ASN A 102 4.41 -5.84 4.29
CA ASN A 102 3.38 -5.80 5.32
C ASN A 102 2.60 -7.13 5.34
N ALA A 103 2.63 -7.83 6.47
CA ALA A 103 2.00 -9.13 6.65
C ALA A 103 0.46 -9.09 6.59
N VAL A 104 -0.15 -7.91 6.69
CA VAL A 104 -1.62 -7.74 6.65
C VAL A 104 -2.12 -7.53 5.24
N ASN A 105 -1.48 -6.69 4.43
CA ASN A 105 -2.00 -6.28 3.12
C ASN A 105 -1.06 -6.58 1.95
N GLY A 106 0.13 -7.12 2.22
CA GLY A 106 1.11 -7.50 1.20
C GLY A 106 1.79 -6.33 0.50
N LEU A 107 1.54 -5.08 0.92
CA LEU A 107 2.26 -3.92 0.40
C LEU A 107 3.74 -4.02 0.75
N VAL A 108 4.59 -3.69 -0.22
CA VAL A 108 6.04 -3.67 -0.07
C VAL A 108 6.51 -2.21 -0.07
N SER A 109 6.94 -1.69 1.07
CA SER A 109 7.37 -0.29 1.21
C SER A 109 8.74 -0.17 1.87
N GLY A 110 9.45 0.94 1.62
CA GLY A 110 10.71 1.26 2.32
C GLY A 110 10.49 1.99 3.65
N ASN A 111 9.26 2.41 3.94
CA ASN A 111 8.91 3.14 5.14
C ASN A 111 8.47 2.13 6.22
N GLY A 112 9.38 1.79 7.13
CA GLY A 112 9.13 0.86 8.24
C GLY A 112 9.67 -0.54 7.95
N CYS A 113 10.85 -0.85 8.50
CA CYS A 113 11.66 -2.07 8.29
C CYS A 113 13.13 -1.83 8.69
N VAL A 114 14.02 -2.75 8.32
CA VAL A 114 15.47 -2.66 8.50
C VAL A 114 16.10 -1.65 7.55
N LYS A 115 16.95 -0.77 8.09
CA LYS A 115 17.62 0.29 7.33
C LYS A 115 19.07 0.42 7.78
N LEU A 116 19.97 0.64 6.83
CA LEU A 116 21.37 0.95 7.08
C LEU A 116 21.59 2.45 6.88
N TRP A 117 22.14 3.07 7.92
CA TRP A 117 22.25 4.52 8.04
C TRP A 117 23.70 4.96 8.16
N PRO A 118 24.09 6.04 7.46
CA PRO A 118 25.22 6.87 7.86
C PRO A 118 24.87 7.61 9.15
N ARG A 119 25.73 7.53 10.18
CA ARG A 119 25.51 8.18 11.47
C ARG A 119 25.34 9.69 11.36
N ASP A 120 26.24 10.34 10.64
CA ASP A 120 26.19 11.81 10.48
C ASP A 120 24.93 12.28 9.75
N LEU A 121 24.41 11.46 8.82
CA LEU A 121 23.13 11.74 8.17
C LEU A 121 22.00 11.78 9.22
N VAL A 122 21.96 10.78 10.12
CA VAL A 122 20.93 10.68 11.17
C VAL A 122 21.06 11.79 12.21
N LEU A 123 22.27 12.11 12.66
CA LEU A 123 22.48 13.20 13.62
C LEU A 123 22.15 14.58 13.04
N ALA A 124 22.26 14.73 11.72
CA ALA A 124 21.87 15.94 11.01
C ALA A 124 20.40 15.94 10.58
N MET A 125 19.63 14.87 10.83
CA MET A 125 18.20 14.81 10.54
C MET A 125 17.45 15.85 11.34
N ARG A 126 16.44 16.43 10.69
CA ARG A 126 15.40 17.21 11.36
C ARG A 126 14.08 16.59 10.92
N SER A 127 13.39 15.88 11.80
CA SER A 127 12.00 15.47 11.54
C SER A 127 11.02 16.56 11.97
N HIS A 128 9.74 16.26 11.80
CA HIS A 128 8.60 17.00 12.31
C HIS A 128 8.62 17.33 13.80
N GLU A 129 9.27 16.52 14.64
CA GLU A 129 9.46 16.85 16.06
C GLU A 129 10.23 18.17 16.24
N ALA A 130 11.00 18.58 15.22
CA ALA A 130 11.71 19.84 15.16
C ALA A 130 11.09 20.85 14.17
N ALA A 131 9.96 20.52 13.52
CA ALA A 131 9.27 21.44 12.61
C ALA A 131 8.39 22.42 13.39
N PRO A 132 8.34 23.72 13.01
CA PRO A 132 7.43 24.68 13.62
C PRO A 132 5.96 24.23 13.45
N ARG A 133 5.14 24.40 14.49
CA ARG A 133 3.69 24.14 14.44
C ARG A 133 3.07 24.79 13.20
N GLY A 134 2.26 24.02 12.45
CA GLY A 134 1.60 24.50 11.23
C GLY A 134 2.44 24.39 9.94
N ARG A 135 3.64 23.80 9.98
CA ARG A 135 4.33 23.33 8.78
C ARG A 135 4.25 21.81 8.68
N VAL A 136 3.96 21.31 7.48
CA VAL A 136 3.92 19.88 7.19
C VAL A 136 5.31 19.28 7.43
N SER A 137 5.39 18.37 8.39
CA SER A 137 6.36 17.28 8.32
C SER A 137 5.59 16.02 8.73
N LEU A 138 4.87 15.55 7.74
CA LEU A 138 4.47 14.17 7.61
C LEU A 138 5.64 13.50 6.92
N ASP A 139 6.24 12.43 7.48
CA ASP A 139 7.35 11.52 7.07
C ASP A 139 7.93 11.53 5.62
N ALA A 140 7.82 12.64 4.89
CA ALA A 140 8.49 12.98 3.66
C ALA A 140 9.99 13.09 3.91
N ASP A 141 10.39 13.36 5.16
CA ASP A 141 11.77 13.53 5.58
C ASP A 141 12.55 12.24 5.69
N ILE A 142 11.99 11.04 5.85
CA ILE A 142 12.83 9.83 5.77
C ILE A 142 13.34 9.69 4.32
N GLY A 143 12.49 9.81 3.30
CA GLY A 143 12.94 9.79 1.90
C GLY A 143 13.66 11.06 1.39
N ARG A 144 13.51 12.19 2.11
CA ARG A 144 13.96 13.52 1.66
C ARG A 144 14.62 14.36 2.77
N ILE A 145 15.34 13.73 3.72
CA ILE A 145 16.08 14.38 4.84
C ILE A 145 16.76 15.66 4.36
N ARG A 146 17.22 15.65 3.11
CA ARG A 146 17.38 16.84 2.28
C ARG A 146 16.94 16.54 0.84
N ALA A 147 15.85 17.15 0.37
CA ALA A 147 15.42 17.00 -1.02
C ALA A 147 16.57 17.35 -2.00
N GLY A 148 16.92 16.42 -2.88
CA GLY A 148 18.05 16.57 -3.82
C GLY A 148 19.44 16.23 -3.26
N VAL A 149 19.55 15.91 -1.97
CA VAL A 149 20.83 15.61 -1.30
C VAL A 149 20.83 14.18 -0.73
N THR A 150 19.77 13.73 -0.08
CA THR A 150 19.65 12.34 0.40
C THR A 150 19.02 11.45 -0.66
N ARG A 151 19.51 10.21 -0.82
CA ARG A 151 18.86 9.20 -1.66
C ARG A 151 18.52 7.94 -0.85
N ASN A 152 17.30 7.45 -1.02
CA ASN A 152 16.90 6.12 -0.58
C ASN A 152 17.31 5.09 -1.64
N ILE A 153 18.08 4.09 -1.24
CA ILE A 153 18.53 2.98 -2.07
C ILE A 153 17.84 1.69 -1.59
N PRO A 154 16.77 1.24 -2.28
CA PRO A 154 16.14 -0.03 -1.94
C PRO A 154 17.02 -1.21 -2.39
N MET A 155 17.27 -2.16 -1.50
CA MET A 155 18.01 -3.38 -1.82
C MET A 155 17.09 -4.46 -2.42
N PRO A 156 17.46 -5.06 -3.56
CA PRO A 156 16.68 -6.14 -4.16
C PRO A 156 16.89 -7.47 -3.43
N GLY A 157 15.87 -8.35 -3.49
CA GLY A 157 16.04 -9.78 -3.22
C GLY A 157 16.00 -10.23 -1.76
N CYS A 158 15.73 -9.34 -0.80
CA CYS A 158 15.56 -9.68 0.60
C CYS A 158 14.51 -8.75 1.24
N HIS A 159 13.27 -9.22 1.30
CA HIS A 159 12.20 -8.51 1.99
C HIS A 159 12.22 -8.86 3.48
N VAL A 160 12.04 -7.84 4.31
CA VAL A 160 11.77 -7.99 5.75
C VAL A 160 10.27 -8.04 5.91
N GLU A 161 9.72 -8.93 6.72
CA GLU A 161 8.27 -8.88 6.99
C GLU A 161 7.99 -7.87 8.10
N THR A 162 6.89 -7.12 7.99
CA THR A 162 6.41 -6.25 9.06
C THR A 162 5.05 -6.73 9.54
N ASP A 163 4.86 -6.77 10.86
CA ASP A 163 3.61 -7.19 11.48
C ASP A 163 3.09 -6.16 12.48
N PRO A 164 2.42 -5.11 12.00
CA PRO A 164 1.87 -4.08 12.86
C PRO A 164 0.60 -4.52 13.59
N ALA A 165 0.04 -5.69 13.28
CA ALA A 165 -1.30 -6.08 13.71
C ALA A 165 -1.32 -7.07 14.89
N ARG A 166 -0.25 -7.10 15.69
CA ARG A 166 -0.15 -7.94 16.90
C ARG A 166 -1.19 -7.60 17.97
N THR A 167 -1.66 -6.35 18.06
CA THR A 167 -2.81 -5.98 18.89
C THR A 167 -3.76 -5.07 18.12
N PRO A 168 -5.03 -4.96 18.54
CA PRO A 168 -5.97 -4.03 17.91
C PRO A 168 -5.38 -2.62 17.80
N PHE A 169 -4.88 -2.08 18.92
CA PHE A 169 -4.37 -0.70 18.98
C PHE A 169 -3.34 -0.38 17.87
N HIS A 170 -2.35 -1.25 17.71
CA HIS A 170 -1.29 -1.05 16.73
C HIS A 170 -1.77 -1.31 15.31
N ALA A 171 -2.69 -2.27 15.12
CA ALA A 171 -3.34 -2.53 13.85
C ALA A 171 -4.04 -1.29 13.29
N PHE A 172 -4.96 -0.67 14.05
CA PHE A 172 -5.57 0.57 13.55
C PHE A 172 -4.59 1.73 13.50
N ARG A 173 -3.60 1.84 14.42
CA ARG A 173 -2.63 2.93 14.37
C ARG A 173 -1.85 2.88 13.06
N ALA A 174 -1.45 1.70 12.61
CA ALA A 174 -0.76 1.50 11.34
C ALA A 174 -1.63 1.91 10.15
N GLY A 175 -2.86 1.39 10.06
CA GLY A 175 -3.78 1.75 8.97
C GLY A 175 -4.12 3.23 8.94
N PHE A 176 -4.43 3.80 10.11
CA PHE A 176 -4.80 5.21 10.27
C PHE A 176 -3.66 6.15 9.90
N ARG A 177 -2.45 5.90 10.41
CA ARG A 177 -1.29 6.76 10.18
C ARG A 177 -0.89 6.76 8.71
N GLU A 178 -0.83 5.59 8.09
CA GLU A 178 -0.40 5.48 6.70
C GLU A 178 -1.44 6.08 5.74
N ALA A 179 -2.73 5.84 5.96
CA ALA A 179 -3.77 6.44 5.14
C ALA A 179 -3.84 7.97 5.30
N ALA A 180 -3.71 8.50 6.52
CA ALA A 180 -3.66 9.94 6.76
C ALA A 180 -2.46 10.58 6.03
N PHE A 181 -1.30 9.93 6.10
CA PHE A 181 -0.08 10.35 5.43
C PHE A 181 -0.23 10.39 3.91
N LEU A 182 -0.63 9.28 3.30
CA LEU A 182 -0.78 9.15 1.85
C LEU A 182 -1.85 10.10 1.30
N ALA A 183 -2.97 10.27 2.01
CA ALA A 183 -4.03 11.19 1.60
C ALA A 183 -3.58 12.66 1.65
N HIS A 184 -2.75 13.02 2.63
CA HIS A 184 -2.17 14.36 2.68
C HIS A 184 -1.16 14.60 1.56
N LEU A 185 -0.23 13.68 1.31
CA LEU A 185 0.72 13.78 0.20
C LEU A 185 0.00 13.97 -1.14
N ARG A 186 -1.05 13.19 -1.38
CA ARG A 186 -1.88 13.30 -2.60
C ARG A 186 -2.52 14.69 -2.72
N ALA A 187 -3.00 15.26 -1.62
CA ALA A 187 -3.59 16.60 -1.61
C ALA A 187 -2.55 17.70 -1.93
N GLU A 188 -1.32 17.59 -1.40
CA GLU A 188 -0.23 18.53 -1.71
C GLU A 188 0.23 18.43 -3.17
N GLU A 189 0.32 17.20 -3.72
CA GLU A 189 0.66 16.99 -5.14
C GLU A 189 -0.41 17.58 -6.07
N SER A 190 -1.67 17.43 -5.71
CA SER A 190 -2.82 17.98 -6.46
C SER A 190 -2.88 19.51 -6.47
N ALA A 191 -2.28 20.18 -5.47
CA ALA A 191 -2.24 21.65 -5.37
C ALA A 191 -1.17 22.29 -6.27
N ARG A 192 -0.31 21.50 -6.93
CA ARG A 192 0.71 21.99 -7.87
C ARG A 192 0.11 22.10 -9.28
N PRO A 193 0.41 23.17 -10.05
CA PRO A 193 -0.07 23.28 -11.42
C PRO A 193 0.60 22.19 -12.29
N ALA A 194 -0.15 21.16 -12.67
CA ALA A 194 0.29 20.10 -13.58
C ALA A 194 -0.54 20.11 -14.88
N PRO A 195 0.06 19.78 -16.04
CA PRO A 195 -0.66 19.77 -17.31
C PRO A 195 -1.60 18.56 -17.37
N ALA A 196 -2.90 18.79 -17.49
CA ALA A 196 -3.95 17.88 -17.98
C ALA A 196 -3.81 16.35 -17.72
N VAL A 197 -3.26 15.93 -16.58
CA VAL A 197 -3.31 14.52 -16.15
C VAL A 197 -4.69 14.27 -15.56
N ARG A 198 -5.41 13.26 -16.05
CA ARG A 198 -6.70 12.87 -15.46
C ARG A 198 -6.46 12.38 -14.01
N PRO A 199 -7.27 12.79 -13.03
CA PRO A 199 -6.93 12.69 -11.61
C PRO A 199 -7.29 11.32 -10.99
N PHE A 200 -6.87 10.23 -11.64
CA PHE A 200 -7.16 8.84 -11.25
C PHE A 200 -5.94 7.88 -11.25
N ASP A 201 -4.72 8.37 -11.52
CA ASP A 201 -3.55 7.52 -11.86
C ASP A 201 -2.31 7.68 -10.95
N ASP A 202 -2.41 8.31 -9.78
CA ASP A 202 -1.24 8.45 -8.89
C ASP A 202 -1.03 7.21 -7.98
N ALA A 203 0.24 6.90 -7.68
CA ALA A 203 0.60 5.73 -6.89
C ALA A 203 0.08 5.78 -5.44
N LEU A 204 -0.27 6.96 -4.94
CA LEU A 204 -0.72 7.18 -3.58
C LEU A 204 -2.18 6.73 -3.42
N GLY A 205 -3.07 7.10 -4.34
CA GLY A 205 -4.47 6.65 -4.37
C GLY A 205 -4.60 5.12 -4.42
N ARG A 206 -3.73 4.48 -5.20
CA ARG A 206 -3.62 3.02 -5.30
C ARG A 206 -3.27 2.35 -3.99
N THR A 207 -2.26 2.91 -3.31
CA THR A 207 -1.79 2.41 -2.03
C THR A 207 -2.85 2.61 -0.94
N LEU A 208 -3.58 3.74 -0.97
CA LEU A 208 -4.72 4.01 -0.09
C LEU A 208 -5.83 2.97 -0.22
N CYS A 209 -6.19 2.59 -1.45
CA CYS A 209 -7.22 1.58 -1.68
C CYS A 209 -6.84 0.22 -1.08
N VAL A 210 -5.56 -0.18 -1.18
CA VAL A 210 -5.08 -1.43 -0.57
C VAL A 210 -5.18 -1.37 0.95
N TRP A 211 -4.72 -0.28 1.59
CA TRP A 211 -4.86 -0.10 3.03
C TRP A 211 -6.30 -0.13 3.51
N GLY A 212 -7.21 0.43 2.72
CA GLY A 212 -8.64 0.48 3.03
C GLY A 212 -9.44 -0.75 2.58
N SER A 213 -8.82 -1.78 1.99
CA SER A 213 -9.56 -2.93 1.43
C SER A 213 -8.97 -4.30 1.78
N VAL A 214 -7.66 -4.39 2.04
CA VAL A 214 -6.97 -5.68 2.19
C VAL A 214 -6.50 -5.86 3.63
N GLY A 215 -6.90 -6.98 4.25
CA GLY A 215 -6.43 -7.32 5.59
C GLY A 215 -7.32 -8.27 6.37
N ALA A 216 -8.54 -8.57 5.91
CA ALA A 216 -9.51 -9.35 6.68
C ALA A 216 -9.06 -10.78 7.06
N HIS A 217 -8.06 -11.32 6.36
CA HIS A 217 -7.44 -12.62 6.66
C HIS A 217 -6.44 -12.59 7.82
N ALA A 218 -5.84 -11.42 8.08
CA ALA A 218 -4.76 -11.29 9.03
C ALA A 218 -5.30 -11.03 10.44
N ARG A 219 -4.51 -11.39 11.45
CA ARG A 219 -4.81 -11.04 12.85
C ARG A 219 -5.08 -9.55 12.97
N HIS A 220 -6.20 -9.20 13.59
CA HIS A 220 -6.64 -7.81 13.75
C HIS A 220 -6.66 -6.96 12.45
N GLY A 221 -6.64 -7.56 11.27
CA GLY A 221 -6.55 -6.81 10.01
C GLY A 221 -7.81 -5.99 9.71
N ALA A 222 -8.96 -6.38 10.26
CA ALA A 222 -10.17 -5.53 10.27
C ALA A 222 -9.92 -4.17 10.95
N TRP A 223 -9.10 -4.12 12.00
CA TRP A 223 -8.69 -2.85 12.62
C TRP A 223 -7.75 -2.06 11.71
N VAL A 224 -6.84 -2.69 10.97
CA VAL A 224 -6.03 -2.00 9.95
C VAL A 224 -6.94 -1.28 8.94
N ILE A 225 -7.88 -2.02 8.36
CA ILE A 225 -8.83 -1.50 7.36
C ILE A 225 -9.65 -0.35 7.96
N TYR A 226 -10.25 -0.57 9.13
CA TYR A 226 -11.04 0.46 9.81
C TYR A 226 -10.23 1.74 10.09
N GLY A 227 -8.99 1.60 10.57
CA GLY A 227 -8.10 2.74 10.79
C GLY A 227 -7.82 3.51 9.51
N ALA A 228 -7.51 2.79 8.43
CA ALA A 228 -7.25 3.42 7.13
C ALA A 228 -8.47 4.17 6.59
N ARG A 229 -9.66 3.56 6.64
CA ARG A 229 -10.91 4.20 6.20
C ARG A 229 -11.26 5.40 7.08
N LEU A 230 -11.13 5.29 8.41
CA LEU A 230 -11.44 6.40 9.31
C LEU A 230 -10.53 7.61 9.03
N ALA A 231 -9.23 7.39 8.88
CA ALA A 231 -8.28 8.46 8.56
C ALA A 231 -8.61 9.15 7.23
N LEU A 232 -8.93 8.36 6.20
CA LEU A 232 -9.28 8.87 4.88
C LEU A 232 -10.59 9.67 4.91
N TRP A 233 -11.64 9.14 5.55
CA TRP A 233 -12.90 9.84 5.75
C TRP A 233 -12.68 11.15 6.52
N MET A 234 -11.95 11.13 7.64
CA MET A 234 -11.62 12.34 8.40
C MET A 234 -10.89 13.36 7.53
N ARG A 235 -9.96 12.93 6.67
CA ARG A 235 -9.23 13.84 5.80
C ARG A 235 -10.11 14.49 4.72
N LEU A 236 -11.06 13.73 4.17
CA LEU A 236 -11.96 14.17 3.09
C LEU A 236 -13.13 15.02 3.63
N ALA A 237 -13.74 14.59 4.73
CA ALA A 237 -14.91 15.24 5.32
C ALA A 237 -14.55 16.33 6.33
N TRP A 238 -13.38 16.23 7.00
CA TRP A 238 -12.97 17.12 8.08
C TRP A 238 -11.62 17.81 7.78
N TRP A 239 -11.68 18.81 6.91
CA TRP A 239 -10.51 19.52 6.35
C TRP A 239 -9.63 20.26 7.38
N CYS A 240 -10.06 20.42 8.64
CA CYS A 240 -9.33 21.16 9.67
C CYS A 240 -8.61 20.29 10.70
N TRP A 241 -8.60 18.96 10.55
CA TRP A 241 -7.82 18.10 11.43
C TRP A 241 -6.32 18.19 11.13
N ASP A 242 -5.50 18.42 12.17
CA ASP A 242 -4.05 18.52 12.06
C ASP A 242 -3.43 17.12 11.92
N VAL A 243 -3.02 16.81 10.71
CA VAL A 243 -2.42 15.53 10.34
C VAL A 243 -1.10 15.23 11.07
N THR A 244 -0.43 16.24 11.63
CA THR A 244 0.80 16.03 12.42
C THR A 244 0.53 15.32 13.75
N GLU A 245 -0.73 15.31 14.20
CA GLU A 245 -1.16 14.66 15.44
C GLU A 245 -1.01 13.13 15.41
N ILE A 246 -0.91 12.51 14.23
CA ILE A 246 -0.72 11.05 14.10
C ILE A 246 0.57 10.53 14.72
N ASN A 247 1.55 11.41 14.91
CA ASN A 247 2.86 11.08 15.46
C ASN A 247 2.89 11.17 16.99
N ASP A 248 1.87 11.76 17.63
CA ASP A 248 1.71 11.72 19.09
C ASP A 248 1.04 10.40 19.50
N HIS A 249 1.87 9.44 19.90
CA HIS A 249 1.42 8.10 20.28
C HIS A 249 0.45 8.10 21.47
N ASP A 250 0.64 8.99 22.44
CA ASP A 250 -0.21 9.07 23.63
C ASP A 250 -1.58 9.66 23.28
N ARG A 251 -1.59 10.67 22.41
CA ARG A 251 -2.83 11.24 21.87
C ARG A 251 -3.59 10.24 21.03
N MET A 252 -2.91 9.51 20.14
CA MET A 252 -3.52 8.45 19.35
C MET A 252 -4.10 7.34 20.22
N ARG A 253 -3.43 7.00 21.33
CA ARG A 253 -3.96 6.05 22.32
C ARG A 253 -5.22 6.56 23.01
N ARG A 254 -5.26 7.83 23.43
CA ARG A 254 -6.47 8.44 24.01
C ARG A 254 -7.61 8.51 23.01
N PHE A 255 -7.33 8.89 21.76
CA PHE A 255 -8.30 8.93 20.66
C PHE A 255 -8.89 7.53 20.41
N TRP A 256 -8.03 6.52 20.31
CA TRP A 256 -8.46 5.13 20.20
C TRP A 256 -9.41 4.75 21.33
N GLN A 257 -8.98 4.93 22.57
CA GLN A 257 -9.72 4.42 23.73
C GLN A 257 -11.04 5.15 23.93
N GLY A 258 -11.02 6.48 23.85
CA GLY A 258 -12.17 7.32 24.18
C GLY A 258 -13.19 7.46 23.06
N GLN A 259 -12.80 7.29 21.79
CA GLN A 259 -13.69 7.52 20.65
C GLN A 259 -13.87 6.29 19.79
N VAL A 260 -12.77 5.66 19.36
CA VAL A 260 -12.83 4.52 18.43
C VAL A 260 -13.35 3.26 19.12
N LEU A 261 -12.65 2.78 20.14
CA LEU A 261 -13.01 1.56 20.86
C LEU A 261 -14.31 1.73 21.64
N ALA A 262 -14.57 2.94 22.18
CA ALA A 262 -15.83 3.25 22.85
C ALA A 262 -17.03 3.14 21.90
N ARG A 263 -16.86 3.57 20.63
CA ARG A 263 -17.90 3.47 19.60
C ARG A 263 -18.15 2.02 19.18
N ILE A 264 -17.08 1.26 18.93
CA ILE A 264 -17.20 -0.17 18.59
C ILE A 264 -17.76 -0.97 19.78
N GLY A 265 -17.37 -0.63 21.00
CA GLY A 265 -17.83 -1.28 22.22
C GLY A 265 -17.27 -2.70 22.41
N PRO A 266 -17.42 -3.27 23.62
CA PRO A 266 -16.98 -4.63 23.92
C PRO A 266 -17.85 -5.67 23.21
N GLY A 267 -17.30 -6.87 22.97
CA GLY A 267 -18.01 -7.97 22.35
C GLY A 267 -17.26 -9.30 22.50
N GLY A 268 -17.64 -10.31 21.71
CA GLY A 268 -17.08 -11.66 21.81
C GLY A 268 -15.63 -11.80 21.34
N SER A 269 -15.08 -10.82 20.63
CA SER A 269 -13.68 -10.86 20.18
C SER A 269 -12.74 -10.35 21.27
N ARG A 270 -11.54 -10.95 21.39
CA ARG A 270 -10.55 -10.62 22.43
C ARG A 270 -9.12 -10.70 21.91
N CYS A 271 -8.31 -9.71 22.27
CA CYS A 271 -6.87 -9.72 22.03
C CYS A 271 -6.17 -10.49 23.18
N PRO A 272 -5.41 -11.56 22.91
CA PRO A 272 -4.73 -12.33 23.95
C PRO A 272 -3.61 -11.54 24.64
N LEU A 273 -2.93 -10.63 23.93
CA LEU A 273 -1.81 -9.85 24.45
C LEU A 273 -2.24 -8.71 25.38
N THR A 274 -3.36 -8.05 25.07
CA THR A 274 -3.79 -6.83 25.80
C THR A 274 -5.08 -7.02 26.58
N GLY A 275 -5.79 -8.13 26.38
CA GLY A 275 -7.10 -8.38 26.97
C GLY A 275 -8.25 -7.54 26.40
N VAL A 276 -7.97 -6.58 25.52
CA VAL A 276 -8.99 -5.72 24.88
C VAL A 276 -10.02 -6.58 24.16
N THR A 277 -11.30 -6.30 24.39
CA THR A 277 -12.43 -6.95 23.71
C THR A 277 -13.17 -5.97 22.82
N TRP A 278 -13.83 -6.50 21.78
CA TRP A 278 -14.63 -5.68 20.87
C TRP A 278 -15.75 -6.47 20.20
N ASP A 279 -16.77 -5.76 19.72
CA ASP A 279 -17.82 -6.28 18.84
C ASP A 279 -17.32 -6.28 17.39
N ALA A 280 -17.07 -7.48 16.85
CA ALA A 280 -16.58 -7.64 15.48
C ALA A 280 -17.63 -7.31 14.41
N ALA A 281 -18.93 -7.55 14.68
CA ALA A 281 -19.99 -7.24 13.73
C ALA A 281 -20.17 -5.73 13.62
N ARG A 282 -20.11 -5.02 14.76
CA ARG A 282 -20.13 -3.55 14.76
C ARG A 282 -18.90 -2.95 14.11
N LEU A 283 -17.71 -3.51 14.34
CA LEU A 283 -16.49 -3.07 13.63
C LEU A 283 -16.65 -3.20 12.11
N ALA A 284 -17.18 -4.32 11.63
CA ALA A 284 -17.42 -4.53 10.20
C ALA A 284 -18.42 -3.53 9.64
N ALA A 285 -19.57 -3.33 10.29
CA ALA A 285 -20.60 -2.40 9.85
C ALA A 285 -20.11 -0.94 9.80
N GLU A 286 -19.36 -0.50 10.82
CA GLU A 286 -18.77 0.85 10.82
C GLU A 286 -17.68 1.00 9.74
N THR A 287 -16.92 -0.06 9.48
CA THR A 287 -15.91 -0.08 8.40
C THR A 287 -16.56 0.06 7.02
N GLU A 288 -17.67 -0.64 6.79
CA GLU A 288 -18.45 -0.57 5.55
C GLU A 288 -19.07 0.82 5.34
N ALA A 289 -19.73 1.35 6.38
CA ALA A 289 -20.32 2.69 6.34
C ALA A 289 -19.27 3.80 6.07
N LEU A 290 -18.05 3.67 6.60
CA LEU A 290 -16.95 4.58 6.25
C LEU A 290 -16.55 4.47 4.77
N GLY A 291 -16.55 3.26 4.20
CA GLY A 291 -16.29 3.03 2.79
C GLY A 291 -17.30 3.74 1.90
N GLU A 292 -18.60 3.50 2.15
CA GLU A 292 -19.70 4.16 1.45
C GLU A 292 -19.62 5.70 1.55
N ALA A 293 -19.31 6.21 2.74
CA ALA A 293 -19.16 7.65 2.96
C ALA A 293 -17.98 8.26 2.19
N ILE A 294 -16.86 7.53 2.05
CA ILE A 294 -15.70 7.96 1.29
C ILE A 294 -16.03 7.98 -0.21
N GLU A 295 -16.64 6.92 -0.73
CA GLU A 295 -17.03 6.82 -2.14
C GLU A 295 -18.08 7.88 -2.51
N GLY A 296 -18.97 8.24 -1.58
CA GLY A 296 -19.89 9.37 -1.75
C GLY A 296 -19.20 10.75 -1.86
N ILE A 297 -17.97 10.89 -1.38
CA ILE A 297 -17.18 12.14 -1.46
C ILE A 297 -16.20 12.10 -2.65
N ASP A 298 -15.52 10.98 -2.85
CA ASP A 298 -14.52 10.74 -3.89
C ASP A 298 -14.72 9.34 -4.48
N ASP A 299 -15.59 9.22 -5.48
CA ASP A 299 -15.98 7.97 -6.19
C ASP A 299 -14.79 7.23 -6.85
N ARG A 300 -13.62 7.85 -6.84
CA ARG A 300 -12.36 7.37 -7.37
C ARG A 300 -11.60 6.47 -6.39
N LEU A 301 -11.89 6.61 -5.10
CA LEU A 301 -11.32 5.80 -4.03
C LEU A 301 -12.26 4.63 -3.76
N ALA A 302 -12.33 3.68 -4.70
CA ALA A 302 -13.13 2.47 -4.56
C ALA A 302 -12.54 1.57 -3.46
N LEU A 303 -13.21 1.51 -2.31
CA LEU A 303 -12.77 0.80 -1.12
C LEU A 303 -13.53 -0.51 -0.98
N ALA A 304 -12.99 -1.56 -1.59
CA ALA A 304 -13.60 -2.88 -1.57
C ALA A 304 -13.68 -3.47 -0.15
N THR A 305 -14.82 -4.10 0.16
CA THR A 305 -14.98 -4.93 1.36
C THR A 305 -14.61 -6.37 1.02
N LEU A 306 -13.34 -6.71 1.21
CA LEU A 306 -12.82 -8.06 0.93
C LEU A 306 -12.95 -8.97 2.15
N GLY A 307 -13.46 -10.18 1.94
CA GLY A 307 -13.45 -11.22 2.96
C GLY A 307 -12.03 -11.79 3.21
N PRO A 308 -11.91 -12.74 4.14
CA PRO A 308 -10.62 -13.36 4.45
C PRO A 308 -9.97 -14.07 3.25
N ALA A 309 -10.74 -14.80 2.43
CA ALA A 309 -10.15 -15.52 1.30
C ALA A 309 -9.59 -14.54 0.25
N GLU A 310 -10.38 -13.53 -0.09
CA GLU A 310 -10.03 -12.45 -1.03
C GLU A 310 -8.80 -11.69 -0.54
N SER A 311 -8.82 -11.26 0.73
CA SER A 311 -7.72 -10.52 1.33
C SER A 311 -6.41 -11.32 1.34
N ALA A 312 -6.46 -12.62 1.65
CA ALA A 312 -5.27 -13.47 1.67
C ALA A 312 -4.63 -13.57 0.29
N VAL A 313 -5.46 -13.73 -0.76
CA VAL A 313 -4.93 -13.83 -2.12
C VAL A 313 -4.32 -12.50 -2.57
N VAL A 314 -4.98 -11.37 -2.32
CA VAL A 314 -4.43 -10.04 -2.69
C VAL A 314 -3.12 -9.77 -1.93
N ALA A 315 -3.06 -10.06 -0.63
CA ALA A 315 -1.83 -9.86 0.15
C ALA A 315 -0.70 -10.81 -0.27
N SER A 316 -1.01 -12.03 -0.71
CA SER A 316 -0.02 -12.99 -1.20
C SER A 316 0.71 -12.50 -2.46
N ALA A 317 0.09 -11.63 -3.25
CA ALA A 317 0.60 -11.17 -4.54
C ALA A 317 1.81 -10.22 -4.44
N GLY A 318 2.17 -9.73 -3.25
CA GLY A 318 3.35 -8.87 -3.04
C GLY A 318 3.26 -7.58 -3.84
N LEU A 319 2.56 -6.58 -3.30
CA LEU A 319 2.21 -5.37 -4.04
C LEU A 319 3.31 -4.32 -3.86
N PHE A 320 4.11 -4.06 -4.91
CA PHE A 320 4.95 -2.86 -4.95
C PHE A 320 4.09 -1.62 -5.28
N PRO A 321 4.33 -0.45 -4.67
CA PRO A 321 3.54 0.78 -4.88
C PRO A 321 3.49 1.26 -6.34
N ALA A 322 4.39 0.76 -7.20
CA ALA A 322 4.40 1.04 -8.62
C ALA A 322 4.42 -0.26 -9.45
N ALA A 323 3.27 -0.61 -10.02
CA ALA A 323 3.08 -1.40 -11.24
C ALA A 323 3.31 -2.93 -11.25
N ARG A 324 4.01 -3.57 -10.30
CA ARG A 324 4.37 -5.00 -10.49
C ARG A 324 3.27 -6.04 -10.19
N SER A 325 2.18 -5.68 -9.54
CA SER A 325 1.12 -6.62 -9.09
C SER A 325 -0.24 -6.45 -9.74
N VAL A 326 -0.38 -5.45 -10.60
CA VAL A 326 -1.68 -5.06 -11.17
C VAL A 326 -2.29 -6.17 -12.02
N ALA A 327 -1.46 -6.84 -12.83
CA ALA A 327 -1.87 -7.98 -13.64
C ALA A 327 -2.28 -9.20 -12.79
N ALA A 328 -1.74 -9.34 -11.57
CA ALA A 328 -2.14 -10.39 -10.63
C ALA A 328 -3.51 -10.10 -10.02
N ILE A 329 -3.78 -8.83 -9.66
CA ILE A 329 -5.10 -8.39 -9.17
C ILE A 329 -6.17 -8.54 -10.26
N ASP A 330 -5.85 -8.17 -11.50
CA ASP A 330 -6.71 -8.40 -12.66
C ASP A 330 -6.93 -9.90 -12.93
N GLY A 331 -5.88 -10.72 -12.79
CA GLY A 331 -5.97 -12.18 -12.85
C GLY A 331 -6.86 -12.77 -11.76
N LEU A 332 -6.80 -12.22 -10.55
CA LEU A 332 -7.63 -12.59 -9.41
C LEU A 332 -9.09 -12.23 -9.64
N GLY A 333 -9.37 -11.03 -10.16
CA GLY A 333 -10.73 -10.65 -10.54
C GLY A 333 -11.34 -11.64 -11.52
N ARG A 334 -10.55 -12.13 -12.50
CA ARG A 334 -11.00 -13.20 -13.40
C ARG A 334 -11.20 -14.55 -12.70
N ALA A 335 -10.42 -14.85 -11.67
CA ALA A 335 -10.57 -16.07 -10.89
C ALA A 335 -11.88 -16.06 -10.10
N PHE A 336 -12.19 -14.96 -9.41
CA PHE A 336 -13.48 -14.73 -8.74
C PHE A 336 -14.65 -14.70 -9.72
N GLN A 337 -14.49 -14.05 -10.88
CA GLN A 337 -15.54 -14.03 -11.90
C GLN A 337 -15.89 -15.43 -12.41
N LYS A 338 -14.90 -16.33 -12.52
CA LYS A 338 -15.04 -17.66 -13.15
C LYS A 338 -15.07 -18.82 -12.15
N GLY A 339 -14.95 -18.56 -10.85
CA GLY A 339 -14.82 -19.60 -9.82
C GLY A 339 -13.60 -20.51 -9.99
N ARG A 340 -12.47 -19.99 -10.49
CA ARG A 340 -11.26 -20.80 -10.78
C ARG A 340 -10.30 -20.79 -9.60
N GLY A 341 -10.32 -21.85 -8.78
CA GLY A 341 -9.46 -21.98 -7.59
C GLY A 341 -9.93 -21.17 -6.38
N VAL A 342 -10.98 -20.37 -6.53
CA VAL A 342 -11.74 -19.67 -5.48
C VAL A 342 -13.24 -19.80 -5.82
N PRO A 343 -14.16 -19.74 -4.85
CA PRO A 343 -15.60 -19.66 -5.13
C PRO A 343 -15.91 -18.49 -6.07
N ALA A 344 -16.91 -18.66 -6.94
CA ALA A 344 -17.33 -17.58 -7.81
C ALA A 344 -17.99 -16.46 -6.99
N ASP A 345 -17.49 -15.24 -7.14
CA ASP A 345 -18.00 -14.05 -6.46
C ASP A 345 -17.84 -12.84 -7.39
N ILE A 346 -18.95 -12.33 -7.88
CA ILE A 346 -18.95 -11.21 -8.82
C ILE A 346 -18.65 -9.88 -8.12
N GLY A 347 -19.00 -9.73 -6.84
CA GLY A 347 -18.65 -8.54 -6.06
C GLY A 347 -17.14 -8.47 -5.82
N ALA A 348 -16.53 -9.58 -5.43
CA ALA A 348 -15.07 -9.68 -5.28
C ALA A 348 -14.34 -9.53 -6.62
N ALA A 349 -14.91 -10.05 -7.71
CA ALA A 349 -14.37 -9.86 -9.05
C ALA A 349 -14.38 -8.38 -9.47
N ARG A 350 -15.51 -7.71 -9.26
CA ARG A 350 -15.69 -6.27 -9.50
C ARG A 350 -14.68 -5.46 -8.71
N ALA A 351 -14.55 -5.71 -7.41
CA ALA A 351 -13.56 -5.07 -6.55
C ALA A 351 -12.12 -5.25 -7.08
N CYS A 352 -11.74 -6.46 -7.49
CA CYS A 352 -10.43 -6.70 -8.07
C CYS A 352 -10.23 -5.94 -9.40
N PHE A 353 -11.26 -5.85 -10.25
CA PHE A 353 -11.17 -5.10 -11.49
C PHE A 353 -11.18 -3.59 -11.29
N GLU A 354 -11.92 -3.07 -10.31
CA GLU A 354 -11.89 -1.68 -9.83
C GLU A 354 -10.50 -1.33 -9.34
N ILE A 355 -9.93 -2.18 -8.47
CA ILE A 355 -8.55 -2.01 -8.03
C ILE A 355 -7.65 -2.04 -9.26
N ALA A 356 -7.68 -3.06 -10.11
CA ALA A 356 -6.84 -3.10 -11.32
C ALA A 356 -7.02 -1.88 -12.24
N ALA A 357 -8.23 -1.35 -12.39
CA ALA A 357 -8.54 -0.16 -13.17
C ALA A 357 -7.93 1.10 -12.54
N VAL A 358 -8.12 1.32 -11.24
CA VAL A 358 -7.45 2.36 -10.44
C VAL A 358 -5.93 2.18 -10.48
N LEU A 359 -5.47 0.93 -10.65
CA LEU A 359 -4.06 0.59 -10.83
C LEU A 359 -3.50 0.89 -12.25
N GLY A 360 -4.30 1.48 -13.15
CA GLY A 360 -3.91 1.80 -14.52
C GLY A 360 -3.87 0.57 -15.44
N HIS A 361 -4.43 -0.58 -15.03
CA HIS A 361 -4.46 -1.76 -15.86
C HIS A 361 -5.51 -1.63 -16.96
N PRO A 362 -5.13 -1.76 -18.24
CA PRO A 362 -6.10 -1.70 -19.32
C PRO A 362 -7.12 -2.85 -19.25
N SER A 363 -6.73 -4.00 -18.69
CA SER A 363 -7.67 -5.12 -18.53
C SER A 363 -8.62 -4.95 -17.34
N GLY A 364 -8.26 -4.17 -16.31
CA GLY A 364 -9.17 -3.85 -15.20
C GLY A 364 -10.40 -3.10 -15.71
N PHE A 365 -10.17 -2.00 -16.45
CA PHE A 365 -11.23 -1.27 -17.14
C PHE A 365 -11.99 -2.15 -18.15
N ALA A 366 -11.30 -2.98 -18.94
CA ALA A 366 -11.98 -3.86 -19.90
C ALA A 366 -12.89 -4.89 -19.20
N ASN A 367 -12.47 -5.40 -18.04
CA ASN A 367 -13.25 -6.35 -17.26
C ASN A 367 -14.43 -5.67 -16.56
N LEU A 368 -14.27 -4.44 -16.04
CA LEU A 368 -15.40 -3.64 -15.55
C LEU A 368 -16.42 -3.36 -16.64
N GLY A 369 -15.94 -2.93 -17.82
CA GLY A 369 -16.79 -2.73 -18.99
C GLY A 369 -17.60 -3.99 -19.31
N ARG A 370 -16.98 -5.16 -19.21
CA ARG A 370 -17.64 -6.45 -19.41
C ARG A 370 -18.63 -6.82 -18.31
N LEU A 371 -18.37 -6.46 -17.05
CA LEU A 371 -19.34 -6.67 -15.98
C LEU A 371 -20.60 -5.84 -16.21
N HIS A 372 -20.45 -4.57 -16.61
CA HIS A 372 -21.57 -3.68 -16.93
C HIS A 372 -22.29 -4.08 -18.22
N GLU A 373 -21.57 -4.49 -19.27
CA GLU A 373 -22.15 -4.98 -20.53
C GLU A 373 -23.06 -6.20 -20.29
N LEU A 374 -22.57 -7.16 -19.48
CA LEU A 374 -23.26 -8.43 -19.27
C LEU A 374 -24.23 -8.42 -18.08
N GLY A 375 -24.33 -7.32 -17.32
CA GLY A 375 -25.11 -7.28 -16.08
C GLY A 375 -24.62 -8.28 -15.03
N LEU A 376 -23.30 -8.50 -14.94
CA LEU A 376 -22.74 -9.38 -13.91
C LEU A 376 -22.63 -8.58 -12.60
N GLY A 377 -23.46 -8.97 -11.61
CA GLY A 377 -23.52 -8.33 -10.30
C GLY A 377 -24.43 -7.11 -10.23
N GLY A 378 -25.36 -6.96 -11.19
CA GLY A 378 -26.32 -5.86 -11.26
C GLY A 378 -27.13 -5.90 -12.56
N ALA A 379 -27.94 -4.89 -12.85
CA ALA A 379 -28.54 -4.75 -14.18
C ALA A 379 -27.46 -4.35 -15.21
N PRO A 380 -27.58 -4.76 -16.48
CA PRO A 380 -26.71 -4.26 -17.54
C PRO A 380 -26.75 -2.73 -17.60
N ASP A 381 -25.58 -2.10 -17.66
CA ASP A 381 -25.43 -0.66 -17.85
C ASP A 381 -24.54 -0.42 -19.07
N PRO A 382 -25.13 -0.29 -20.27
CA PRO A 382 -24.38 -0.08 -21.48
C PRO A 382 -23.60 1.24 -21.48
N ALA A 383 -24.07 2.28 -20.78
CA ALA A 383 -23.40 3.58 -20.75
C ALA A 383 -22.10 3.50 -19.95
N GLU A 384 -22.12 2.84 -18.79
CA GLU A 384 -20.91 2.64 -17.99
C GLU A 384 -19.96 1.61 -18.63
N ALA A 385 -20.51 0.58 -19.30
CA ALA A 385 -19.72 -0.33 -20.12
C ALA A 385 -18.93 0.40 -21.20
N GLU A 386 -19.58 1.33 -21.92
CA GLU A 386 -18.93 2.15 -22.95
C GLU A 386 -17.81 3.01 -22.37
N ARG A 387 -18.05 3.69 -21.24
CA ARG A 387 -17.05 4.51 -20.55
C ARG A 387 -15.80 3.70 -20.20
N HIS A 388 -15.99 2.53 -19.60
CA HIS A 388 -14.88 1.66 -19.22
C HIS A 388 -14.12 1.09 -20.43
N TYR A 389 -14.81 0.69 -21.50
CA TYR A 389 -14.12 0.23 -22.70
C TYR A 389 -13.35 1.33 -23.43
N LEU A 390 -13.88 2.56 -23.44
CA LEU A 390 -13.16 3.73 -23.95
C LEU A 390 -11.88 3.99 -23.14
N ALA A 391 -11.98 3.95 -21.81
CA ALA A 391 -10.82 4.11 -20.92
C ALA A 391 -9.78 3.00 -21.15
N ALA A 392 -10.21 1.74 -21.18
CA ALA A 392 -9.35 0.59 -21.47
C ALA A 392 -8.68 0.70 -22.85
N THR A 393 -9.41 1.16 -23.87
CA THR A 393 -8.89 1.38 -25.23
C THR A 393 -7.82 2.46 -25.26
N ALA A 394 -8.04 3.58 -24.58
CA ALA A 394 -7.07 4.67 -24.44
C ALA A 394 -5.80 4.22 -23.71
N LEU A 395 -5.93 3.31 -22.74
CA LEU A 395 -4.82 2.76 -21.97
C LEU A 395 -4.08 1.60 -22.67
N GLY A 396 -4.45 1.24 -23.89
CA GLY A 396 -3.74 0.22 -24.67
C GLY A 396 -4.25 -1.21 -24.49
N SER A 397 -5.47 -1.40 -23.98
CA SER A 397 -6.08 -2.74 -23.91
C SER A 397 -6.21 -3.35 -25.31
N ARG A 398 -5.81 -4.62 -25.45
CA ARG A 398 -5.98 -5.37 -26.70
C ARG A 398 -7.42 -5.81 -26.95
N HIS A 399 -8.19 -6.04 -25.89
CA HIS A 399 -9.54 -6.62 -25.97
C HIS A 399 -10.65 -5.58 -25.99
N ALA A 400 -10.45 -4.44 -25.32
CA ALA A 400 -11.49 -3.43 -25.15
C ALA A 400 -12.02 -2.80 -26.44
N PRO A 401 -11.19 -2.50 -27.48
CA PRO A 401 -11.70 -1.93 -28.72
C PRO A 401 -12.70 -2.87 -29.41
N TYR A 402 -12.41 -4.18 -29.41
CA TYR A 402 -13.32 -5.21 -29.93
C TYR A 402 -14.64 -5.23 -29.17
N HIS A 403 -14.60 -5.29 -27.83
CA HIS A 403 -15.84 -5.31 -27.03
C HIS A 403 -16.66 -4.03 -27.21
N LEU A 404 -16.01 -2.86 -27.30
CA LEU A 404 -16.68 -1.61 -27.62
C LEU A 404 -17.34 -1.65 -29.01
N ALA A 405 -16.64 -2.14 -30.02
CA ALA A 405 -17.17 -2.28 -31.37
C ALA A 405 -18.39 -3.19 -31.42
N GLN A 406 -18.34 -4.33 -30.72
CA GLN A 406 -19.45 -5.29 -30.64
C GLN A 406 -20.67 -4.69 -29.92
N MET A 407 -20.45 -3.97 -28.83
CA MET A 407 -21.52 -3.29 -28.10
C MET A 407 -22.17 -2.18 -28.95
N LEU A 408 -21.37 -1.38 -29.66
CA LEU A 408 -21.89 -0.36 -30.59
C LEU A 408 -22.66 -0.99 -31.75
N LYS A 409 -22.16 -2.10 -32.31
CA LYS A 409 -22.85 -2.85 -33.38
C LYS A 409 -24.19 -3.40 -32.91
N ALA A 410 -24.27 -3.90 -31.68
CA ALA A 410 -25.50 -4.44 -31.09
C ALA A 410 -26.59 -3.37 -30.86
N ARG A 411 -26.20 -2.11 -30.63
CA ARG A 411 -27.14 -0.97 -30.56
C ARG A 411 -27.64 -0.51 -31.93
N GLY A 412 -27.09 -1.07 -33.00
CA GLY A 412 -27.24 -0.60 -34.37
C GLY A 412 -26.17 0.45 -34.70
N PRO A 413 -25.53 0.36 -35.88
CA PRO A 413 -24.45 1.28 -36.25
C PRO A 413 -24.92 2.73 -36.43
N GLY A 414 -26.23 3.02 -36.35
CA GLY A 414 -26.75 4.36 -36.55
C GLY A 414 -26.49 4.87 -37.96
N ASP A 415 -25.51 5.78 -38.09
CA ASP A 415 -25.12 6.45 -39.33
C ASP A 415 -23.73 5.98 -39.85
N ALA A 416 -23.30 6.54 -40.98
CA ALA A 416 -22.02 6.19 -41.60
C ALA A 416 -20.80 6.50 -40.70
N ALA A 417 -20.90 7.51 -39.83
CA ALA A 417 -19.81 7.87 -38.93
C ALA A 417 -19.65 6.85 -37.79
N ALA A 418 -20.76 6.37 -37.25
CA ALA A 418 -20.74 5.31 -36.25
C ALA A 418 -20.36 3.93 -36.85
N ALA A 419 -20.71 3.65 -38.11
CA ALA A 419 -20.17 2.50 -38.84
C ALA A 419 -18.63 2.58 -38.99
N ALA A 420 -18.10 3.74 -39.40
CA ALA A 420 -16.66 3.96 -39.51
C ALA A 420 -15.93 3.86 -38.15
N ARG A 421 -16.56 4.33 -37.06
CA ARG A 421 -16.03 4.18 -35.70
C ARG A 421 -15.94 2.71 -35.28
N ILE A 422 -16.94 1.88 -35.63
CA ILE A 422 -16.92 0.44 -35.34
C ILE A 422 -15.76 -0.23 -36.08
N GLU A 423 -15.56 0.05 -37.36
CA GLU A 423 -14.45 -0.52 -38.13
C GLU A 423 -13.09 -0.10 -37.56
N ALA A 424 -12.90 1.19 -37.27
CA ALA A 424 -11.65 1.68 -36.67
C ALA A 424 -11.33 1.02 -35.31
N LEU A 425 -12.36 0.69 -34.52
CA LEU A 425 -12.17 -0.02 -33.25
C LEU A 425 -11.81 -1.50 -33.46
N LEU A 426 -12.37 -2.15 -34.48
CA LEU A 426 -12.02 -3.53 -34.85
C LEU A 426 -10.60 -3.62 -35.39
N ASP A 427 -10.20 -2.70 -36.27
CA ASP A 427 -8.83 -2.58 -36.78
C ASP A 427 -7.84 -2.35 -35.64
N LEU A 428 -8.16 -1.45 -34.71
CA LEU A 428 -7.33 -1.19 -33.54
C LEU A 428 -7.19 -2.44 -32.64
N ALA A 429 -8.24 -3.27 -32.51
CA ALA A 429 -8.14 -4.53 -31.78
C ALA A 429 -7.21 -5.52 -32.50
N ALA A 430 -7.33 -5.63 -33.82
CA ALA A 430 -6.51 -6.50 -34.64
C ALA A 430 -5.03 -6.09 -34.63
N GLU A 431 -4.73 -4.79 -34.74
CA GLU A 431 -3.39 -4.22 -34.59
C GLU A 431 -2.77 -4.54 -33.23
N ARG A 432 -3.59 -4.59 -32.17
CA ARG A 432 -3.17 -4.98 -30.82
C ARG A 432 -3.16 -6.48 -30.58
N GLY A 433 -3.35 -7.29 -31.63
CA GLY A 433 -3.28 -8.74 -31.58
C GLY A 433 -4.50 -9.42 -30.97
N TYR A 434 -5.70 -8.84 -31.12
CA TYR A 434 -6.96 -9.46 -30.69
C TYR A 434 -7.99 -9.49 -31.81
N ALA A 435 -8.40 -10.70 -32.20
CA ALA A 435 -9.40 -10.94 -33.24
C ALA A 435 -10.78 -11.36 -32.68
N GLY A 436 -10.98 -11.24 -31.37
CA GLY A 436 -12.16 -11.76 -30.67
C GLY A 436 -11.86 -13.06 -29.90
N PRO A 437 -12.86 -13.63 -29.22
CA PRO A 437 -12.71 -14.91 -28.52
C PRO A 437 -12.47 -16.04 -29.55
N ASP A 438 -11.47 -16.90 -29.30
CA ASP A 438 -11.28 -18.13 -30.09
C ASP A 438 -12.59 -18.93 -30.07
N VAL A 439 -13.24 -19.03 -31.23
CA VAL A 439 -14.37 -19.93 -31.42
C VAL A 439 -13.80 -21.34 -31.60
N ALA A 440 -13.38 -21.94 -30.48
CA ALA A 440 -13.06 -23.35 -30.46
C ALA A 440 -14.35 -24.16 -30.63
N GLY A 441 -14.60 -24.64 -31.86
CA GLY A 441 -15.52 -25.75 -32.13
C GLY A 441 -16.85 -25.38 -32.81
N SER A 442 -16.82 -25.08 -34.11
CA SER A 442 -17.91 -25.49 -35.02
C SER A 442 -17.33 -25.95 -36.36
N ALA A 443 -16.71 -27.12 -36.35
CA ALA A 443 -16.55 -27.96 -37.52
C ALA A 443 -16.71 -29.42 -37.03
N ALA A 444 -17.47 -30.18 -37.81
CA ALA A 444 -18.00 -31.51 -37.53
C ALA A 444 -16.96 -32.56 -37.12
#